data_AF-A0A5A9ESN0-F1
#
_entry.id   AF-A0A5A9ESN0-F1
#
_cell.length_a   1.000
_cell.length_b   1.000
_cell.length_c   1.000
_cell.angle_alpha   90.00
_cell.angle_beta   90.00
_cell.angle_gamma   90.00
#
_symmetry.space_group_name_H-M   'P 1'
#
loop_
_entity.id
_entity.type
_entity.pdbx_description
1 polymer ?
#
loop_
_entity_poly.entity_id
_entity_poly.type
_entity_poly.pdbx_seq_one_letter_code
_entity_poly.pdbx_strand_id
1 'polypeptide(L)'
;MRKSLANPISEAHARGQVTALLKGTFHRERPADAELVQYLSAEIAGSIWRQYEIGPFQWQAKHLRWFLRDGTAELSMDDRHTYYLTVERVSQALGKWGRWEDDLASGPWAIPPAALVQPALSQPAV
;
A
#
# COMPACT_ATOMS: atom_id res chain seq x y z
N MET A 1 34.24 5.54 22.28
CA MET A 1 33.45 4.93 21.17
C MET A 1 32.08 5.63 21.12
N ARG A 2 31.86 6.52 20.16
CA ARG A 2 30.52 7.11 19.94
C ARG A 2 29.73 6.12 19.08
N LYS A 3 28.76 5.41 19.67
CA LYS A 3 27.72 4.75 18.87
C LYS A 3 27.00 5.87 18.13
N SER A 4 27.08 5.86 16.80
CA SER A 4 26.23 6.71 15.96
C SER A 4 24.79 6.30 16.27
N LEU A 5 24.08 7.12 17.06
CA LEU A 5 22.64 7.02 17.20
C LEU A 5 22.09 7.53 15.87
N ALA A 6 21.95 6.64 14.89
CA ALA A 6 21.12 6.91 13.73
C ALA A 6 19.78 7.41 14.28
N ASN A 7 19.42 8.65 13.97
CA ASN A 7 18.21 9.27 14.46
C ASN A 7 17.04 8.34 14.07
N PRO A 8 16.25 7.82 15.02
CA PRO A 8 15.11 6.96 14.66
C PRO A 8 14.24 7.74 13.67
N ILE A 9 13.86 7.09 12.58
CA ILE A 9 13.00 7.73 11.58
C ILE A 9 11.72 8.17 12.27
N SER A 10 11.29 9.42 12.09
CA SER A 10 10.00 9.89 12.61
C SER A 10 8.85 9.52 11.67
N GLU A 11 7.61 9.51 12.16
CA GLU A 11 6.43 9.28 11.31
C GLU A 11 6.42 10.22 10.10
N ALA A 12 6.62 11.52 10.34
CA ALA A 12 6.67 12.53 9.30
C ALA A 12 7.75 12.24 8.25
N HIS A 13 8.90 11.72 8.67
CA HIS A 13 9.98 11.33 7.77
C HIS A 13 9.60 10.06 6.98
N ALA A 14 9.01 9.05 7.62
CA ALA A 14 8.52 7.85 6.92
C ALA A 14 7.47 8.20 5.84
N ARG A 15 6.53 9.09 6.17
CA ARG A 15 5.53 9.64 5.24
C ARG A 15 6.20 10.38 4.08
N GLY A 16 7.15 11.27 4.38
CA GLY A 16 7.89 12.01 3.35
C GLY A 16 8.70 11.12 2.41
N GLN A 17 9.31 10.04 2.92
CA GLN A 17 10.11 9.10 2.12
C GLN A 17 9.29 8.43 1.03
N VAL A 18 8.09 7.91 1.35
CA VAL A 18 7.28 7.20 0.36
C VAL A 18 6.70 8.16 -0.69
N THR A 19 6.30 9.37 -0.29
CA THR A 19 5.84 10.40 -1.24
C THR A 19 6.95 10.81 -2.20
N ALA A 20 8.17 11.02 -1.70
CA ALA A 20 9.33 11.35 -2.53
C ALA A 20 9.69 10.21 -3.49
N LEU A 21 9.62 8.96 -3.00
CA LEU A 21 9.85 7.76 -3.81
C LEU A 21 8.89 7.70 -5.01
N LEU A 22 7.58 7.84 -4.76
CA LEU A 22 6.57 7.77 -5.81
C LEU A 22 6.73 8.87 -6.86
N LYS A 23 7.01 10.11 -6.43
CA LYS A 23 7.27 11.24 -7.37
C LYS A 23 8.47 10.97 -8.28
N GLY A 24 9.51 10.31 -7.76
CA GLY A 24 10.69 9.94 -8.55
C GLY A 24 10.42 8.82 -9.55
N THR A 25 9.57 7.86 -9.20
CA THR A 25 9.26 6.69 -10.05
C THR A 25 8.20 7.01 -11.12
N PHE A 26 7.10 7.66 -10.76
CA PHE A 26 5.92 7.81 -11.62
C PHE A 26 5.70 9.25 -12.09
N HIS A 27 6.59 9.74 -12.97
CA HIS A 27 6.64 11.15 -13.39
C HIS A 27 5.65 11.53 -14.52
N ARG A 28 4.86 10.59 -15.07
CA ARG A 28 3.94 10.83 -16.21
C ARG A 28 2.47 10.55 -15.91
N GLU A 29 2.10 10.42 -14.64
CA GLU A 29 0.71 10.20 -14.25
C GLU A 29 -0.13 11.47 -14.35
N ARG A 30 -1.45 11.31 -14.53
CA ARG A 30 -2.37 12.44 -14.44
C ARG A 30 -2.28 13.03 -13.03
N PRO A 31 -2.29 14.37 -12.86
CA PRO A 31 -2.08 15.00 -11.56
C PRO A 31 -3.01 14.50 -10.44
N ALA A 32 -4.31 14.35 -10.73
CA ALA A 32 -5.29 13.88 -9.75
C ALA A 32 -5.01 12.45 -9.26
N ASP A 33 -4.58 11.55 -10.15
CA ASP A 33 -4.22 10.18 -9.79
C ASP A 33 -2.95 10.18 -8.92
N ALA A 34 -1.96 11.00 -9.29
CA ALA A 34 -0.71 11.14 -8.55
C ALA A 34 -0.93 11.70 -7.13
N GLU A 35 -1.83 12.67 -6.95
CA GLU A 35 -2.16 13.25 -5.64
C GLU A 35 -2.82 12.22 -4.72
N LEU A 36 -3.78 11.45 -5.21
CA LEU A 36 -4.43 10.41 -4.43
C LEU A 36 -3.43 9.35 -3.98
N VAL A 37 -2.58 8.84 -4.89
CA VAL A 37 -1.56 7.84 -4.54
C VAL A 37 -0.56 8.39 -3.52
N GLN A 38 -0.17 9.68 -3.63
CA GLN A 38 0.70 10.32 -2.65
C GLN A 38 0.07 10.42 -1.27
N TYR A 39 -1.21 10.79 -1.19
CA TYR A 39 -1.95 10.85 0.06
C TYR A 39 -2.04 9.46 0.71
N LEU A 40 -2.54 8.46 -0.04
CA LEU A 40 -2.75 7.11 0.47
C LEU A 40 -1.43 6.43 0.86
N SER A 41 -0.35 6.65 0.10
CA SER A 41 0.97 6.12 0.46
C SER A 41 1.50 6.73 1.76
N ALA A 42 1.29 8.03 2.00
CA ALA A 42 1.62 8.65 3.28
C ALA A 42 0.79 8.05 4.42
N GLU A 43 -0.50 7.79 4.23
CA GLU A 43 -1.33 7.11 5.24
C GLU A 43 -0.85 5.68 5.55
N ILE A 44 -0.48 4.92 4.52
CA ILE A 44 0.16 3.60 4.67
C ILE A 44 1.43 3.74 5.51
N ALA A 45 2.30 4.69 5.16
CA ALA A 45 3.58 4.87 5.85
C ALA A 45 3.42 5.31 7.31
N GLY A 46 2.48 6.22 7.59
CA GLY A 46 2.18 6.63 8.96
C GLY A 46 1.64 5.47 9.79
N SER A 47 0.79 4.63 9.21
CA SER A 47 0.21 3.47 9.91
C SER A 47 1.25 2.38 10.18
N ILE A 48 2.10 2.05 9.21
CA ILE A 48 3.20 1.09 9.41
C ILE A 48 4.21 1.64 10.42
N TRP A 49 4.54 2.93 10.36
CA TRP A 49 5.45 3.53 11.33
C TRP A 49 4.88 3.48 12.75
N ARG A 50 3.61 3.82 12.96
CA ARG A 50 2.99 3.75 14.29
C ARG A 50 2.99 2.33 14.87
N GLN A 51 2.92 1.31 14.01
CA GLN A 51 2.91 -0.09 14.42
C GLN A 51 4.31 -0.69 14.63
N TYR A 52 5.31 -0.27 13.86
CA TYR A 52 6.60 -0.95 13.77
C TYR A 52 7.83 -0.04 13.91
N GLU A 53 7.65 1.28 13.94
CA GLU A 53 8.70 2.31 14.03
C GLU A 53 9.79 2.21 12.94
N ILE A 54 9.40 1.80 11.72
CA ILE A 54 10.29 1.60 10.57
C ILE A 54 9.91 2.47 9.37
N GLY A 55 10.90 2.77 8.53
CA GLY A 55 10.73 3.50 7.28
C GLY A 55 10.45 2.61 6.06
N PRO A 56 9.96 3.19 4.94
CA PRO A 56 9.66 2.47 3.69
C PRO A 56 10.76 1.54 3.19
N PHE A 57 12.03 1.96 3.27
CA PHE A 57 13.15 1.16 2.80
C PHE A 57 13.36 -0.13 3.61
N GLN A 58 12.94 -0.15 4.88
CA GLN A 58 12.99 -1.31 5.78
C GLN A 58 11.76 -2.22 5.65
N TRP A 59 10.76 -1.84 4.86
CA TRP A 59 9.55 -2.65 4.73
C TRP A 59 9.81 -4.04 4.14
N GLN A 60 8.97 -4.96 4.57
CA GLN A 60 8.82 -6.34 4.13
C GLN A 60 7.35 -6.56 3.77
N ALA A 61 7.05 -7.56 2.93
CA ALA A 61 5.67 -7.87 2.51
C ALA A 61 4.69 -7.96 3.70
N LYS A 62 5.13 -8.56 4.82
CA LYS A 62 4.32 -8.70 6.04
C LYS A 62 3.80 -7.37 6.62
N HIS A 63 4.54 -6.26 6.47
CA HIS A 63 4.11 -4.96 7.02
C HIS A 63 2.98 -4.36 6.17
N LEU A 64 3.09 -4.49 4.85
CA LEU A 64 2.06 -4.05 3.91
C LEU A 64 0.83 -4.96 3.97
N ARG A 65 1.02 -6.27 4.13
CA ARG A 65 -0.07 -7.22 4.36
C ARG A 65 -0.81 -6.93 5.66
N TRP A 66 -0.09 -6.61 6.75
CA TRP A 66 -0.71 -6.16 7.99
C TRP A 66 -1.55 -4.89 7.77
N PHE A 67 -1.02 -3.90 7.05
CA PHE A 67 -1.79 -2.68 6.77
C PHE A 67 -3.07 -2.99 5.97
N LEU A 68 -2.98 -3.82 4.93
CA LEU A 68 -4.14 -4.20 4.11
C LEU A 68 -5.17 -5.05 4.85
N ARG A 69 -4.76 -5.79 5.89
CA ARG A 69 -5.64 -6.63 6.69
C ARG A 69 -6.26 -5.87 7.86
N ASP A 70 -5.43 -5.19 8.65
CA ASP A 70 -5.82 -4.56 9.92
C ASP A 70 -6.03 -3.05 9.74
N GLY A 71 -5.14 -2.38 9.01
CA GLY A 71 -5.18 -0.93 8.82
C GLY A 71 -6.35 -0.44 7.98
N THR A 72 -6.96 -1.32 7.18
CA THR A 72 -8.13 -1.01 6.34
C THR A 72 -9.38 -1.80 6.73
N ALA A 73 -9.37 -2.45 7.90
CA ALA A 73 -10.42 -3.37 8.35
C ALA A 73 -11.81 -2.71 8.47
N GLU A 74 -11.89 -1.42 8.74
CA GLU A 74 -13.17 -0.72 8.86
C GLU A 74 -13.61 0.00 7.57
N LEU A 75 -12.82 -0.12 6.50
CA LEU A 75 -13.10 0.52 5.22
C LEU A 75 -13.99 -0.34 4.32
N SER A 76 -14.67 0.33 3.39
CA SER A 76 -15.41 -0.33 2.32
C SER A 76 -14.49 -1.19 1.45
N MET A 77 -15.05 -2.17 0.73
CA MET A 77 -14.26 -3.01 -0.19
C MET A 77 -13.59 -2.19 -1.30
N ASP A 78 -14.26 -1.14 -1.79
CA ASP A 78 -13.75 -0.22 -2.81
C ASP A 78 -12.52 0.54 -2.31
N ASP A 79 -12.60 1.07 -1.08
CA ASP A 79 -11.49 1.77 -0.45
C ASP A 79 -10.32 0.82 -0.16
N ARG A 80 -10.60 -0.39 0.35
CA ARG A 80 -9.59 -1.44 0.56
C ARG A 80 -8.86 -1.79 -0.74
N HIS A 81 -9.61 -1.93 -1.84
CA HIS A 81 -9.02 -2.18 -3.15
C HIS A 81 -8.17 -1.00 -3.64
N THR A 82 -8.61 0.23 -3.39
CA THR A 82 -7.83 1.43 -3.72
C THR A 82 -6.51 1.49 -2.93
N TYR A 83 -6.53 1.10 -1.65
CA TYR A 83 -5.32 0.93 -0.86
C TYR A 83 -4.43 -0.20 -1.36
N TYR A 84 -5.00 -1.32 -1.81
CA TYR A 84 -4.24 -2.40 -2.45
C TYR A 84 -3.48 -1.93 -3.71
N LEU A 85 -4.15 -1.21 -4.62
CA LEU A 85 -3.49 -0.63 -5.81
C LEU A 85 -2.39 0.37 -5.44
N THR A 86 -2.57 1.09 -4.33
CA THR A 86 -1.53 1.99 -3.80
C THR A 86 -0.35 1.20 -3.24
N VAL A 87 -0.59 0.11 -2.50
CA VAL A 87 0.45 -0.79 -1.99
C VAL A 87 1.24 -1.44 -3.13
N GLU A 88 0.56 -1.84 -4.21
CA GLU A 88 1.20 -2.33 -5.42
C GLU A 88 2.17 -1.29 -6.00
N ARG A 89 1.70 -0.06 -6.26
CA ARG A 89 2.54 1.04 -6.77
C ARG A 89 3.74 1.32 -5.86
N VAL A 90 3.54 1.37 -4.55
CA VAL A 90 4.64 1.59 -3.60
C VAL A 90 5.64 0.43 -3.65
N SER A 91 5.17 -0.81 -3.76
CA SER A 91 6.03 -1.99 -3.86
C SER A 91 6.81 -2.03 -5.18
N GLN A 92 6.22 -1.56 -6.29
CA GLN A 92 6.89 -1.36 -7.57
C GLN A 92 7.97 -0.29 -7.46
N ALA A 93 7.67 0.85 -6.84
CA ALA A 93 8.63 1.94 -6.63
C ALA A 93 9.80 1.54 -5.73
N LEU A 94 9.56 0.63 -4.76
CA LEU A 94 10.60 0.02 -3.95
C LEU A 94 11.41 -1.06 -4.70
N GLY A 95 10.99 -1.46 -5.91
CA GLY A 95 11.62 -2.54 -6.68
C GLY A 95 11.38 -3.93 -6.08
N LYS A 96 10.34 -4.11 -5.27
CA LYS A 96 10.08 -5.34 -4.50
C LYS A 96 8.80 -6.08 -4.92
N TRP A 97 7.99 -5.50 -5.82
CA TRP A 97 6.70 -6.07 -6.24
C TRP A 97 6.78 -7.54 -6.67
N GLY A 98 7.65 -7.89 -7.63
CA GLY A 98 7.70 -9.26 -8.16
C GLY A 98 8.06 -10.35 -7.11
N ARG A 99 8.59 -9.97 -5.95
CA ARG A 99 8.81 -10.89 -4.82
C ARG A 99 7.63 -10.91 -3.83
N TRP A 100 6.88 -9.81 -3.75
CA TRP A 100 5.84 -9.59 -2.74
C TRP A 100 4.43 -9.82 -3.26
N GLU A 101 4.24 -9.90 -4.57
CA GLU A 101 2.94 -10.02 -5.24
C GLU A 101 2.09 -11.14 -4.64
N ASP A 102 2.57 -12.38 -4.57
CA ASP A 102 1.80 -13.51 -4.01
C ASP A 102 1.34 -13.27 -2.56
N ASP A 103 2.21 -12.69 -1.73
CA ASP A 103 1.91 -12.36 -0.34
C ASP A 103 0.91 -11.21 -0.22
N LEU A 104 0.85 -10.30 -1.19
CA LEU A 104 -0.01 -9.12 -1.15
C LEU A 104 -1.33 -9.34 -1.89
N ALA A 105 -1.37 -10.17 -2.92
CA ALA A 105 -2.56 -10.45 -3.73
C ALA A 105 -3.46 -11.54 -3.13
N SER A 106 -2.97 -12.30 -2.13
CA SER A 106 -3.70 -13.43 -1.52
C SER A 106 -4.79 -13.03 -0.50
N GLY A 107 -5.27 -11.79 -0.51
CA GLY A 107 -6.28 -11.30 0.44
C GLY A 107 -7.51 -10.67 -0.24
N PRO A 108 -8.62 -10.49 0.50
CA PRO A 108 -9.88 -9.99 -0.06
C PRO A 108 -9.79 -8.56 -0.63
N TRP A 109 -8.83 -7.76 -0.15
CA TRP A 109 -8.54 -6.41 -0.67
C TRP A 109 -8.06 -6.41 -2.13
N ALA A 110 -7.55 -7.53 -2.66
CA ALA A 110 -7.07 -7.63 -4.03
C ALA A 110 -8.18 -7.93 -5.04
N ILE A 111 -9.41 -8.20 -4.58
CA ILE A 111 -10.56 -8.52 -5.44
C ILE A 111 -11.23 -7.20 -5.88
N PRO A 112 -11.32 -6.92 -7.19
CA PRO A 112 -12.01 -5.73 -7.67
C PRO A 112 -13.48 -5.73 -7.22
N PRO A 113 -14.04 -4.60 -6.78
CA PRO A 113 -15.44 -4.53 -6.34
C PRO A 113 -16.45 -5.07 -7.35
N ALA A 114 -16.22 -4.81 -8.64
CA ALA A 114 -17.07 -5.31 -9.72
C ALA A 114 -17.15 -6.85 -9.77
N ALA A 115 -16.12 -7.56 -9.32
CA ALA A 115 -16.09 -9.02 -9.25
C ALA A 115 -16.89 -9.57 -8.06
N LEU A 116 -17.06 -8.78 -6.98
CA LEU A 116 -17.85 -9.17 -5.80
C LEU A 116 -19.36 -9.08 -6.05
N VAL A 117 -19.78 -8.24 -7.01
CA VAL A 117 -21.19 -8.05 -7.38
C VAL A 117 -21.72 -9.18 -8.27
N GLN A 118 -20.85 -10.04 -8.82
CA GLN A 118 -21.25 -11.14 -9.70
C GLN A 118 -21.40 -12.47 -8.96
N PRO A 119 -22.59 -12.75 -8.40
CA PRO A 119 -23.13 -14.11 -8.45
C PRO A 119 -24.66 -14.09 -8.63
N ALA A 120 -25.17 -13.87 -9.84
CA ALA A 120 -26.60 -14.09 -10.15
C ALA A 120 -26.96 -14.29 -11.64
N LEU A 121 -26.09 -13.94 -12.60
CA LEU A 121 -26.46 -13.92 -14.03
C LEU A 121 -25.92 -15.11 -14.84
N SER A 122 -25.60 -16.22 -14.19
CA SER A 122 -25.11 -17.43 -14.89
C SER A 122 -25.77 -18.69 -14.33
N GLN A 123 -27.10 -18.78 -14.46
CA GLN A 123 -27.75 -20.09 -14.61
C GLN A 123 -28.31 -20.17 -16.02
N PRO A 124 -27.90 -21.14 -16.86
CA PRO A 124 -28.60 -21.39 -18.11
C PRO A 124 -29.99 -21.92 -17.74
N ALA A 125 -31.03 -21.27 -18.26
CA ALA A 125 -32.37 -21.84 -18.24
C ALA A 125 -32.32 -23.15 -19.04
N VAL A 126 -32.63 -24.27 -18.37
CA VAL A 126 -32.96 -25.56 -18.99
C VAL A 126 -34.43 -25.57 -19.33
#